data_AF-A0AA42RC97-F1
#
_entry.id   AF-A0AA42RC97-F1
#
_cell.length_a   1.000
_cell.length_b   1.000
_cell.length_c   1.000
_cell.angle_alpha   90.00
_cell.angle_beta   90.00
_cell.angle_gamma   90.00
#
_symmetry.space_group_name_H-M   'P 1'
#
loop_
_entity.id
_entity.type
_entity.pdbx_description
1 polymer ?
#
loop_
_entity_poly.entity_id
_entity_poly.type
_entity_poly.pdbx_seq_one_letter_code
_entity_poly.pdbx_strand_id
1 'polypeptide(L)'
;LGVGARLMAWGIAKEKIRELDWWQQTRVGGVTLVATPAQHFSGRGLGDGNQTLWASWVIRGEGVNLFFSGDSGYFDGFKEIGRRYGPFDVTFLETGAYDKRWELVHMLPAQTAQAFHDLGGKWLYPVHNGTFDLAMHRWNDPLEQIARLAAEQQIPLTTPVMGEPLEVLSPHEGSPWWRD
;
A
#
# COMPACT_ATOMS: atom_id res chain seq x y z
N LEU A 1 3.57 -17.04 7.33
CA LEU A 1 2.09 -17.14 7.46
C LEU A 1 1.70 -17.10 8.94
N GLY A 2 0.41 -17.17 9.33
CA GLY A 2 0.05 -17.40 10.75
C GLY A 2 -1.08 -16.54 11.33
N VAL A 3 -1.66 -15.61 10.56
CA VAL A 3 -2.77 -14.77 11.05
C VAL A 3 -4.06 -15.58 11.21
N GLY A 4 -4.21 -16.69 10.46
CA GLY A 4 -5.43 -17.52 10.49
C GLY A 4 -5.77 -18.07 11.88
N ALA A 5 -4.77 -18.50 12.65
CA ALA A 5 -4.97 -18.98 14.02
C ALA A 5 -5.62 -17.92 14.92
N ARG A 6 -5.20 -16.65 14.77
CA ARG A 6 -5.74 -15.53 15.53
C ARG A 6 -7.17 -15.17 15.11
N LEU A 7 -7.45 -15.19 13.80
CA LEU A 7 -8.82 -14.97 13.29
C LEU A 7 -9.79 -16.04 13.79
N MET A 8 -9.37 -17.30 13.85
CA MET A 8 -10.16 -18.38 14.45
C MET A 8 -10.39 -18.17 15.95
N ALA A 9 -9.37 -17.73 16.69
CA ALA A 9 -9.51 -17.41 18.11
C ALA A 9 -10.50 -16.24 18.37
N TRP A 10 -10.68 -15.34 17.40
CA TRP A 10 -11.70 -14.29 17.43
C TRP A 10 -13.10 -14.75 16.98
N GLY A 11 -13.27 -16.04 16.65
CA GLY A 11 -14.55 -16.63 16.27
C GLY A 11 -14.86 -16.62 14.78
N ILE A 12 -13.89 -16.29 13.90
CA ILE A 12 -14.08 -16.41 12.45
C ILE A 12 -14.00 -17.90 12.05
N ALA A 13 -15.04 -18.38 11.39
CA ALA A 13 -15.12 -19.77 10.93
C ALA A 13 -13.97 -20.11 9.96
N LYS A 14 -13.34 -21.27 10.15
CA LYS A 14 -12.11 -21.68 9.44
C LYS A 14 -12.28 -21.66 7.92
N GLU A 15 -13.43 -22.08 7.44
CA GLU A 15 -13.79 -22.13 6.02
C GLU A 15 -13.87 -20.75 5.35
N LYS A 16 -13.95 -19.67 6.14
CA LYS A 16 -13.89 -18.28 5.67
C LYS A 16 -12.46 -17.74 5.62
N ILE A 17 -11.47 -18.48 6.10
CA ILE A 17 -10.08 -18.04 6.21
C ILE A 17 -9.24 -18.72 5.13
N ARG A 18 -8.49 -17.91 4.38
CA ARG A 18 -7.49 -18.35 3.41
C ARG A 18 -6.18 -17.66 3.75
N GLU A 19 -5.14 -18.43 4.09
CA GLU A 19 -3.80 -17.90 4.30
C GLU A 19 -3.00 -18.03 3.00
N LEU A 20 -2.30 -16.96 2.63
CA LEU A 20 -1.52 -16.88 1.40
C LEU A 20 -0.09 -16.47 1.72
N ASP A 21 0.87 -17.30 1.32
CA ASP A 21 2.27 -16.89 1.26
C ASP A 21 2.50 -15.96 0.08
N TRP A 22 3.65 -15.30 0.02
CA TRP A 22 3.99 -14.46 -1.11
C TRP A 22 3.91 -15.24 -2.43
N TRP A 23 3.41 -14.55 -3.45
CA TRP A 23 3.11 -15.05 -4.79
C TRP A 23 1.96 -16.05 -4.87
N GLN A 24 1.34 -16.42 -3.74
CA GLN A 24 0.10 -17.18 -3.76
C GLN A 24 -1.09 -16.25 -4.02
N GLN A 25 -2.12 -16.82 -4.62
CA GLN A 25 -3.32 -16.07 -4.99
C GLN A 25 -4.59 -16.80 -4.58
N THR A 26 -5.66 -16.03 -4.44
CA THR A 26 -7.01 -16.55 -4.27
C THR A 26 -8.00 -15.75 -5.11
N ARG A 27 -9.14 -16.37 -5.40
CA ARG A 27 -10.25 -15.71 -6.11
C ARG A 27 -11.47 -15.64 -5.22
N VAL A 28 -12.07 -14.45 -5.14
CA VAL A 28 -13.32 -14.18 -4.43
C VAL A 28 -14.24 -13.47 -5.41
N GLY A 29 -15.29 -14.16 -5.86
CA GLY A 29 -16.16 -13.67 -6.93
C GLY A 29 -15.38 -13.36 -8.23
N GLY A 30 -15.55 -12.15 -8.74
CA GLY A 30 -14.85 -11.63 -9.93
C GLY A 30 -13.41 -11.19 -9.70
N VAL A 31 -12.94 -11.15 -8.44
CA VAL A 31 -11.65 -10.53 -8.06
C VAL A 31 -10.62 -11.60 -7.71
N THR A 32 -9.43 -11.47 -8.30
CA THR A 32 -8.22 -12.21 -7.94
C THR A 32 -7.35 -11.35 -7.03
N LEU A 33 -6.97 -11.90 -5.89
CA LEU A 33 -6.07 -11.31 -4.93
C LEU A 33 -4.77 -12.10 -4.93
N VAL A 34 -3.63 -11.45 -5.16
CA VAL A 34 -2.31 -12.07 -5.05
C VAL A 34 -1.58 -11.41 -3.89
N ALA A 35 -1.14 -12.20 -2.92
CA ALA A 35 -0.25 -11.73 -1.87
C ALA A 35 1.14 -11.55 -2.48
N THR A 36 1.72 -10.36 -2.40
CA THR A 36 3.07 -10.07 -2.90
C THR A 36 3.99 -9.64 -1.76
N PRO A 37 5.31 -9.74 -1.91
CA PRO A 37 6.23 -9.30 -0.87
C PRO A 37 6.05 -7.84 -0.48
N ALA A 38 6.37 -7.52 0.76
CA ALA A 38 6.53 -6.17 1.27
C ALA A 38 7.76 -6.15 2.20
N GLN A 39 8.33 -4.98 2.43
CA GLN A 39 9.50 -4.80 3.29
C GLN A 39 9.04 -4.24 4.63
N HIS A 40 8.61 -5.11 5.55
CA HIS A 40 8.13 -4.71 6.87
C HIS A 40 8.36 -5.83 7.89
N PHE A 41 7.69 -5.77 9.05
CA PHE A 41 7.76 -6.77 10.11
C PHE A 41 6.36 -7.03 10.70
N SER A 42 6.23 -7.94 11.66
CA SER A 42 4.99 -8.10 12.42
C SER A 42 5.24 -8.24 13.92
N GLY A 43 4.25 -7.88 14.74
CA GLY A 43 4.30 -8.04 16.19
C GLY A 43 3.04 -7.47 16.86
N ARG A 44 2.60 -8.09 17.96
CA ARG A 44 1.46 -7.64 18.79
C ARG A 44 1.72 -7.75 20.30
N GLY A 45 2.84 -8.31 20.72
CA GLY A 45 3.19 -8.48 22.13
C GLY A 45 4.69 -8.72 22.33
N LEU A 46 5.08 -9.06 23.56
CA LEU A 46 6.47 -9.38 23.86
C LEU A 46 6.82 -10.76 23.29
N GLY A 47 7.84 -10.81 22.43
CA GLY A 47 8.38 -12.07 21.88
C GLY A 47 7.63 -12.64 20.68
N ASP A 48 6.61 -11.95 20.14
CA ASP A 48 5.86 -12.40 18.96
C ASP A 48 6.32 -11.77 17.63
N GLY A 49 7.46 -11.09 17.66
CA GLY A 49 8.08 -10.48 16.49
C GLY A 49 8.25 -11.46 15.33
N ASN A 50 7.78 -11.07 14.15
CA ASN A 50 7.88 -11.81 12.89
C ASN A 50 7.25 -13.21 12.88
N GLN A 51 6.39 -13.54 13.85
CA GLN A 51 5.69 -14.83 13.85
C GLN A 51 4.55 -14.92 12.82
N THR A 52 4.14 -13.78 12.25
CA THR A 52 3.14 -13.72 11.16
C THR A 52 3.71 -13.03 9.93
N LEU A 53 3.23 -13.42 8.75
CA LEU A 53 3.67 -12.82 7.49
C LEU A 53 3.00 -11.45 7.26
N TRP A 54 3.73 -10.51 6.69
CA TRP A 54 3.25 -9.25 6.12
C TRP A 54 3.25 -9.35 4.58
N ALA A 55 2.38 -8.62 3.90
CA ALA A 55 2.29 -8.67 2.44
C ALA A 55 1.74 -7.37 1.86
N SER A 56 2.15 -7.08 0.63
CA SER A 56 1.43 -6.18 -0.28
C SER A 56 0.42 -6.99 -1.11
N TRP A 57 -0.43 -6.32 -1.89
CA TRP A 57 -1.49 -6.97 -2.65
C TRP A 57 -1.59 -6.48 -4.08
N VAL A 58 -1.66 -7.42 -5.01
CA VAL A 58 -2.19 -7.19 -6.36
C VAL A 58 -3.66 -7.58 -6.36
N ILE A 59 -4.52 -6.68 -6.84
CA ILE A 59 -5.97 -6.84 -6.85
C ILE A 59 -6.45 -6.69 -8.30
N ARG A 60 -7.00 -7.76 -8.88
CA ARG A 60 -7.38 -7.83 -10.30
C ARG A 60 -8.82 -8.25 -10.47
N GLY A 61 -9.61 -7.47 -11.22
CA GLY A 61 -11.00 -7.80 -11.51
C GLY A 61 -11.58 -6.86 -12.55
N GLU A 62 -12.50 -7.36 -13.39
CA GLU A 62 -13.28 -6.55 -14.35
C GLU A 62 -12.43 -5.62 -15.24
N GLY A 63 -11.25 -6.07 -15.66
CA GLY A 63 -10.34 -5.29 -16.51
C GLY A 63 -9.48 -4.28 -15.76
N VAL A 64 -9.63 -4.17 -14.43
CA VAL A 64 -8.85 -3.30 -13.55
C VAL A 64 -7.73 -4.09 -12.86
N ASN A 65 -6.58 -3.43 -12.70
CA ASN A 65 -5.41 -3.96 -12.01
C ASN A 65 -4.89 -2.94 -10.99
N LEU A 66 -5.04 -3.23 -9.70
CA LEU A 66 -4.65 -2.36 -8.61
C LEU A 66 -3.49 -2.96 -7.81
N PHE A 67 -2.69 -2.09 -7.20
CA PHE A 67 -1.68 -2.48 -6.24
C PHE A 67 -1.89 -1.76 -4.90
N PHE A 68 -1.79 -2.49 -3.79
CA PHE A 68 -1.82 -1.93 -2.45
C PHE A 68 -0.54 -2.33 -1.71
N SER A 69 0.28 -1.36 -1.30
CA SER A 69 1.60 -1.64 -0.70
C SER A 69 1.52 -2.31 0.67
N GLY A 70 0.41 -2.12 1.38
CA GLY A 70 0.43 -2.28 2.83
C GLY A 70 1.36 -1.23 3.45
N ASP A 71 1.94 -1.60 4.59
CA ASP A 71 3.02 -0.87 5.24
C ASP A 71 4.34 -1.49 4.77
N SER A 72 5.22 -0.69 4.14
CA SER A 72 6.44 -1.18 3.51
C SER A 72 7.50 -0.09 3.39
N GLY A 73 8.73 -0.45 3.71
CA GLY A 73 9.92 0.25 3.24
C GLY A 73 10.14 0.02 1.74
N TYR A 74 11.08 0.76 1.18
CA TYR A 74 11.47 0.56 -0.22
C TYR A 74 12.40 -0.64 -0.39
N PHE A 75 12.16 -1.43 -1.44
CA PHE A 75 12.96 -2.60 -1.78
C PHE A 75 12.79 -2.99 -3.26
N ASP A 76 13.73 -3.77 -3.80
CA ASP A 76 13.72 -4.18 -5.22
C ASP A 76 12.52 -5.05 -5.63
N GLY A 77 11.74 -5.55 -4.67
CA GLY A 77 10.54 -6.33 -4.99
C GLY A 77 9.46 -5.52 -5.70
N PHE A 78 9.42 -4.18 -5.56
CA PHE A 78 8.49 -3.36 -6.35
C PHE A 78 8.72 -3.52 -7.86
N LYS A 79 9.99 -3.57 -8.31
CA LYS A 79 10.33 -3.82 -9.73
C LYS A 79 9.88 -5.19 -10.18
N GLU A 80 10.08 -6.21 -9.34
CA GLU A 80 9.67 -7.56 -9.67
C GLU A 80 8.14 -7.71 -9.72
N ILE A 81 7.42 -7.04 -8.81
CA ILE A 81 5.96 -6.97 -8.82
C ILE A 81 5.47 -6.27 -10.08
N GLY A 82 6.04 -5.10 -10.42
CA GLY A 82 5.73 -4.37 -11.65
C GLY A 82 5.98 -5.20 -12.90
N ARG A 83 7.10 -5.93 -12.97
CA ARG A 83 7.42 -6.84 -14.08
C ARG A 83 6.43 -8.00 -14.22
N ARG A 84 5.95 -8.57 -13.10
CA ARG A 84 5.05 -9.73 -13.12
C ARG A 84 3.59 -9.37 -13.35
N TYR A 85 3.15 -8.26 -12.78
CA TYR A 85 1.73 -7.94 -12.64
C TYR A 85 1.35 -6.57 -13.18
N GLY A 86 2.30 -5.67 -13.42
CA GLY A 86 2.03 -4.35 -13.95
C GLY A 86 1.71 -4.34 -15.46
N PRO A 87 1.39 -3.16 -16.02
CA PRO A 87 1.19 -1.89 -15.31
C PRO A 87 -0.08 -1.89 -14.44
N PHE A 88 -0.11 -1.07 -13.40
CA PHE A 88 -1.27 -0.92 -12.51
C PHE A 88 -2.06 0.35 -12.83
N ASP A 89 -3.38 0.26 -12.83
CA ASP A 89 -4.28 1.39 -13.06
C ASP A 89 -4.21 2.39 -11.90
N VAL A 90 -4.22 1.88 -10.67
CA VAL A 90 -3.98 2.68 -9.45
C VAL A 90 -3.06 1.92 -8.51
N THR A 91 -2.04 2.62 -8.00
CA THR A 91 -1.17 2.13 -6.93
C THR A 91 -1.48 2.90 -5.65
N PHE A 92 -1.97 2.20 -4.64
CA PHE A 92 -2.16 2.69 -3.29
C PHE A 92 -0.87 2.46 -2.52
N LEU A 93 -0.06 3.51 -2.40
CA LEU A 93 1.28 3.43 -1.81
C LEU A 93 1.32 4.22 -0.51
N GLU A 94 1.93 3.62 0.50
CA GLU A 94 2.22 4.29 1.76
C GLU A 94 3.05 5.55 1.53
N THR A 95 2.59 6.65 2.13
CA THR A 95 3.25 7.95 2.10
C THR A 95 3.01 8.62 3.45
N GLY A 96 3.58 8.11 4.53
CA GLY A 96 3.38 8.64 5.87
C GLY A 96 4.17 7.85 6.91
N ALA A 97 4.05 8.22 8.18
CA ALA A 97 4.78 7.58 9.29
C ALA A 97 6.30 7.44 9.05
N TYR A 98 6.90 8.31 8.24
CA TYR A 98 8.25 8.10 7.72
C TYR A 98 9.31 8.84 8.56
N ASP A 99 10.52 8.27 8.61
CA ASP A 99 11.73 8.92 9.13
C ASP A 99 12.95 8.14 8.63
N LYS A 100 14.08 8.82 8.47
CA LYS A 100 15.34 8.16 8.06
C LYS A 100 15.77 7.05 9.02
N ARG A 101 15.38 7.12 10.30
CA ARG A 101 15.70 6.12 11.32
C ARG A 101 15.05 4.75 11.07
N TRP A 102 13.98 4.69 10.27
CA TRP A 102 13.25 3.44 10.00
C TRP A 102 12.80 3.33 8.53
N GLU A 103 13.54 3.96 7.61
CA GLU A 103 13.25 3.93 6.17
C GLU A 103 13.25 2.52 5.56
N LEU A 104 13.84 1.54 6.26
CA LEU A 104 13.82 0.14 5.88
C LEU A 104 12.44 -0.51 6.02
N VAL A 105 11.50 0.11 6.72
CA VAL A 105 10.15 -0.43 6.98
C VAL A 105 9.02 0.54 6.68
N HIS A 106 9.31 1.84 6.52
CA HIS A 106 8.38 2.87 6.03
C HIS A 106 9.04 3.70 4.93
N MET A 107 8.36 3.88 3.80
CA MET A 107 8.93 4.66 2.68
C MET A 107 9.03 6.15 3.00
N LEU A 108 10.19 6.74 2.68
CA LEU A 108 10.30 8.19 2.49
C LEU A 108 9.46 8.60 1.26
N PRO A 109 8.92 9.83 1.18
CA PRO A 109 8.11 10.25 0.03
C PRO A 109 8.79 10.07 -1.34
N ALA A 110 10.12 10.28 -1.41
CA ALA A 110 10.91 10.04 -2.62
C ALA A 110 10.96 8.56 -3.01
N GLN A 111 10.98 7.67 -2.02
CA GLN A 111 10.91 6.23 -2.24
C GLN A 111 9.51 5.79 -2.70
N THR A 112 8.44 6.41 -2.19
CA THR A 112 7.08 6.17 -2.69
C THR A 112 6.96 6.55 -4.17
N ALA A 113 7.52 7.70 -4.57
CA ALA A 113 7.57 8.10 -5.97
C ALA A 113 8.37 7.11 -6.84
N GLN A 114 9.50 6.60 -6.33
CA GLN A 114 10.26 5.56 -7.04
C GLN A 114 9.48 4.24 -7.16
N ALA A 115 8.81 3.81 -6.08
CA ALA A 115 8.00 2.59 -6.07
C ALA A 115 6.86 2.67 -7.09
N PHE A 116 6.23 3.84 -7.25
CA PHE A 116 5.22 4.10 -8.29
C PHE A 116 5.75 3.77 -9.69
N HIS A 117 6.95 4.26 -10.04
CA HIS A 117 7.58 3.99 -11.33
C HIS A 117 7.96 2.52 -11.50
N ASP A 118 8.54 1.91 -10.47
CA ASP A 118 8.97 0.51 -10.49
C ASP A 118 7.80 -0.46 -10.64
N LEU A 119 6.63 -0.09 -10.11
CA LEU A 119 5.38 -0.83 -10.27
C LEU A 119 4.74 -0.61 -11.65
N GLY A 120 5.15 0.40 -12.40
CA GLY A 120 4.48 0.84 -13.62
C GLY A 120 3.07 1.36 -13.33
N GLY A 121 2.92 2.15 -12.27
CA GLY A 121 1.64 2.77 -11.90
C GLY A 121 1.20 3.81 -12.93
N LYS A 122 -0.12 3.92 -13.15
CA LYS A 122 -0.72 5.00 -13.93
C LYS A 122 -1.20 6.14 -13.05
N TRP A 123 -1.81 5.82 -11.90
CA TRP A 123 -2.22 6.78 -10.87
C TRP A 123 -1.66 6.41 -9.51
N LEU A 124 -1.12 7.40 -8.79
CA LEU A 124 -0.66 7.28 -7.42
C LEU A 124 -1.76 7.74 -6.47
N TYR A 125 -2.16 6.85 -5.55
CA TYR A 125 -2.98 7.19 -4.40
C TYR A 125 -2.12 7.07 -3.13
N PRO A 126 -1.79 8.18 -2.44
CA PRO A 126 -1.01 8.13 -1.22
C PRO A 126 -1.88 7.65 -0.04
N VAL A 127 -1.48 6.58 0.63
CA VAL A 127 -2.13 6.07 1.86
C VAL A 127 -1.23 6.26 3.09
N HIS A 128 -1.73 5.85 4.27
CA HIS A 128 -0.98 5.90 5.54
C HIS A 128 -0.62 7.32 6.05
N ASN A 129 -1.35 8.33 5.58
CA ASN A 129 -1.20 9.73 5.96
C ASN A 129 -2.47 10.29 6.64
N GLY A 130 -2.34 11.44 7.31
CA GLY A 130 -3.46 12.25 7.79
C GLY A 130 -4.35 11.65 8.89
N THR A 131 -4.02 10.47 9.45
CA THR A 131 -4.90 9.76 10.41
C THR A 131 -4.32 9.62 11.81
N PHE A 132 -3.06 9.21 11.96
CA PHE A 132 -2.41 8.96 13.25
C PHE A 132 -1.03 9.61 13.34
N ASP A 133 -0.66 10.04 14.54
CA ASP A 133 0.68 10.56 14.85
C ASP A 133 1.62 9.40 15.16
N LEU A 134 2.31 8.91 14.11
CA LEU A 134 3.23 7.76 14.17
C LEU A 134 4.67 8.13 13.82
N ALA A 135 4.94 9.41 13.54
CA ALA A 135 6.27 9.91 13.18
C ALA A 135 6.42 11.39 13.53
N MET A 136 7.64 11.91 13.43
CA MET A 136 7.97 13.26 13.91
C MET A 136 7.71 14.37 12.88
N HIS A 137 7.20 14.04 11.70
CA HIS A 137 6.83 15.03 10.68
C HIS A 137 5.45 15.65 11.00
N ARG A 138 5.15 16.83 10.45
CA ARG A 138 3.80 17.40 10.57
C ARG A 138 2.78 16.49 9.90
N TRP A 139 1.54 16.49 10.37
CA TRP A 139 0.50 15.58 9.88
C TRP A 139 0.26 15.70 8.35
N ASN A 140 0.40 16.89 7.78
CA ASN A 140 0.17 17.19 6.37
C ASN A 140 1.45 17.13 5.52
N ASP A 141 2.63 17.03 6.14
CA ASP A 141 3.91 17.02 5.44
C ASP A 141 4.02 15.87 4.41
N PRO A 142 3.54 14.63 4.65
CA PRO A 142 3.62 13.58 3.63
C PRO A 142 2.84 13.92 2.35
N LEU A 143 1.67 14.55 2.49
CA LEU A 143 0.85 14.98 1.35
C LEU A 143 1.53 16.13 0.59
N GLU A 144 2.16 17.08 1.29
CA GLU A 144 2.97 18.13 0.67
C GLU A 144 4.16 17.57 -0.12
N GLN A 145 4.91 16.65 0.48
CA GLN A 145 6.10 16.08 -0.16
C GLN A 145 5.74 15.27 -1.39
N ILE A 146 4.71 14.41 -1.32
CA ILE A 146 4.33 13.59 -2.46
C ILE A 146 3.69 14.42 -3.57
N ALA A 147 2.91 15.46 -3.26
CA ALA A 147 2.39 16.38 -4.25
C ALA A 147 3.50 17.12 -5.00
N ARG A 148 4.53 17.59 -4.28
CA ARG A 148 5.72 18.21 -4.89
C ARG A 148 6.45 17.23 -5.82
N LEU A 149 6.76 16.03 -5.32
CA LEU A 149 7.46 15.00 -6.10
C LEU A 149 6.65 14.54 -7.32
N ALA A 150 5.33 14.42 -7.17
CA ALA A 150 4.45 14.05 -8.26
C ALA A 150 4.45 15.10 -9.37
N ALA A 151 4.41 16.39 -9.02
CA ALA A 151 4.54 17.47 -9.98
C ALA A 151 5.91 17.47 -10.69
N GLU A 152 7.01 17.28 -9.94
CA GLU A 152 8.37 17.22 -10.48
C GLU A 152 8.59 16.05 -11.44
N GLN A 153 7.96 14.90 -11.16
CA GLN A 153 8.15 13.65 -11.91
C GLN A 153 7.00 13.32 -12.86
N GLN A 154 6.03 14.23 -13.00
CA GLN A 154 4.84 14.06 -13.85
C GLN A 154 4.02 12.79 -13.49
N ILE A 155 3.93 12.48 -12.20
CA ILE A 155 3.11 11.37 -11.68
C ILE A 155 1.66 11.85 -11.55
N PRO A 156 0.68 11.19 -12.19
CA PRO A 156 -0.73 11.46 -11.94
C PRO A 156 -1.09 11.08 -10.49
N LEU A 157 -1.36 12.09 -9.68
CA LEU A 157 -1.67 11.94 -8.25
C LEU A 157 -3.17 12.12 -8.03
N THR A 158 -3.80 11.19 -7.30
CA THR A 158 -5.20 11.30 -6.88
C THR A 158 -5.27 11.44 -5.36
N THR A 159 -5.91 12.51 -4.88
CA THR A 159 -6.09 12.79 -3.45
C THR A 159 -7.56 13.15 -3.15
N PRO A 160 -8.48 12.19 -3.24
CA PRO A 160 -9.86 12.42 -2.81
C PRO A 160 -9.88 12.78 -1.31
N VAL A 161 -10.88 13.57 -0.91
CA VAL A 161 -11.07 13.94 0.50
C VAL A 161 -11.41 12.68 1.31
N MET A 162 -11.07 12.66 2.60
CA MET A 162 -11.42 11.54 3.48
C MET A 162 -12.91 11.20 3.40
N GLY A 163 -13.24 10.00 2.94
CA GLY A 163 -14.62 9.52 2.75
C GLY A 163 -15.20 9.73 1.35
N GLU A 164 -14.52 10.45 0.47
CA GLU A 164 -14.91 10.59 -0.94
C GLU A 164 -14.59 9.31 -1.74
N PRO A 165 -15.53 8.82 -2.56
CA PRO A 165 -15.28 7.64 -3.39
C PRO A 165 -14.33 7.95 -4.55
N LEU A 166 -13.45 6.99 -4.87
CA LEU A 166 -12.63 7.03 -6.08
C LEU A 166 -13.18 6.06 -7.13
N GLU A 167 -13.51 6.58 -8.30
CA GLU A 167 -13.76 5.77 -9.48
C GLU A 167 -12.42 5.28 -10.09
N VAL A 168 -12.02 4.04 -9.76
CA VAL A 168 -10.71 3.49 -10.17
C VAL A 168 -10.48 3.41 -11.69
N LEU A 169 -11.56 3.38 -12.48
CA LEU A 169 -11.50 3.38 -13.95
C LEU A 169 -11.36 4.79 -14.55
N SER A 170 -11.69 5.82 -13.78
CA SER A 170 -11.53 7.22 -14.17
C SER A 170 -11.09 8.06 -12.97
N PRO A 171 -9.87 7.82 -12.43
CA PRO A 171 -9.38 8.60 -11.30
C PRO A 171 -9.32 10.09 -11.64
N HIS A 172 -9.48 10.92 -10.63
CA HIS A 172 -9.38 12.38 -10.72
C HIS A 172 -8.33 12.86 -9.73
N GLU A 173 -7.70 14.01 -9.99
CA GLU A 173 -6.61 14.52 -9.14
C GLU A 173 -7.09 14.87 -7.72
N GLY A 174 -8.33 15.34 -7.58
CA GLY A 174 -8.87 15.81 -6.31
C GLY A 174 -8.45 17.25 -6.02
N SER A 175 -8.50 17.64 -4.75
CA SER A 175 -8.03 18.94 -4.26
C SER A 175 -6.94 18.76 -3.21
N PRO A 176 -6.07 19.77 -2.99
CA PRO A 176 -5.09 19.75 -1.91
C PRO A 176 -5.74 20.09 -0.56
N TRP A 177 -6.78 19.35 -0.18
CA TRP A 177 -7.64 19.61 0.98
C TRP A 177 -6.89 19.69 2.32
N TRP A 178 -5.67 19.19 2.41
CA TRP A 178 -4.84 19.27 3.62
C TRP A 178 -4.22 20.66 3.85
N ARG A 179 -4.48 21.61 2.95
CA ARG A 179 -4.05 23.01 3.02
C ARG A 179 -5.16 23.96 3.49
N ASP A 180 -6.40 23.47 3.60
CA ASP A 180 -7.57 24.20 4.05
C ASP A 180 -7.73 24.11 5.58
#